data_AF-A0A7L4ZDZ0-F1
#
_entry.id   AF-A0A7L4ZDZ0-F1
#
_cell.length_a   1.000
_cell.length_b   1.000
_cell.length_c   1.000
_cell.angle_alpha   90.00
_cell.angle_beta   90.00
_cell.angle_gamma   90.00
#
_symmetry.space_group_name_H-M   'P 1'
#
loop_
_entity.id
_entity.type
_entity.pdbx_description
1 polymer ?
#
loop_
_entity_poly.entity_id
_entity_poly.type
_entity_poly.pdbx_seq_one_letter_code
_entity_poly.pdbx_strand_id
1 'polypeptide(L)'
;MLKKSTFFIVLFAFFQCAFGQNFKYIQIEMFDQTPSFSFVGAPTYYYDAPPGATNYSNDAGLNAILTGNNVNAYDNIESIPQTSVNGFANWTLVVCDNCDNVQLASDLNAYSSVIRNAYPLNDRISYNHMYVSIQDIAIGIPTGTDNGVITTNDAGLNAIFAANNVYFYEQAIPASSQNALLRVYNLMCDCDASMLETQLTAYNTVIEFAERRYIQSQALSTTEVTFSDVNVYPNPVENTLYISKTSAIETLEIYSIQGQMILKKTNQFETIDVSTLKSGLYFLKLTDSTNRSTTFKIVKN
;
A
#
# COMPACT_ATOMS: atom_id res chain seq x y z
N MET A 1 14.25 10.59 -21.62
CA MET A 1 14.41 9.20 -22.09
C MET A 1 14.42 8.31 -20.84
N LEU A 2 13.23 7.81 -20.46
CA LEU A 2 13.03 7.09 -19.19
C LEU A 2 13.69 5.71 -19.25
N LYS A 3 14.66 5.46 -18.36
CA LYS A 3 15.00 4.09 -17.95
C LYS A 3 13.91 3.63 -16.99
N LYS A 4 12.93 2.90 -17.51
CA LYS A 4 11.99 2.09 -16.71
C LYS A 4 12.84 1.06 -15.96
N SER A 5 12.86 1.17 -14.63
CA SER A 5 13.45 0.15 -13.75
C SER A 5 12.53 -1.06 -13.76
N THR A 6 12.97 -2.10 -14.44
CA THR A 6 12.34 -3.42 -14.56
C THR A 6 12.57 -4.21 -13.27
N PHE A 7 11.77 -3.97 -12.23
CA PHE A 7 11.89 -4.76 -10.98
C PHE A 7 10.57 -5.31 -10.42
N PHE A 8 9.47 -5.26 -11.17
CA PHE A 8 8.17 -5.80 -10.71
C PHE A 8 7.57 -6.88 -11.62
N ILE A 9 8.41 -7.53 -12.42
CA ILE A 9 8.03 -8.68 -13.25
C ILE A 9 8.93 -9.86 -12.87
N VAL A 10 8.72 -10.47 -11.71
CA VAL A 10 9.34 -11.76 -11.40
C VAL A 10 8.31 -12.81 -11.00
N LEU A 11 7.18 -12.43 -10.38
CA LEU A 11 6.13 -13.39 -10.04
C LEU A 11 5.36 -13.94 -11.25
N PHE A 12 5.40 -13.26 -12.40
CA PHE A 12 4.65 -13.65 -13.61
C PHE A 12 5.48 -14.42 -14.65
N ALA A 13 6.82 -14.43 -14.55
CA ALA A 13 7.69 -14.90 -15.64
C ALA A 13 8.23 -16.34 -15.45
N PHE A 14 8.21 -16.89 -14.25
CA PHE A 14 8.63 -18.27 -14.00
C PHE A 14 7.40 -19.13 -13.69
N PHE A 15 6.72 -19.65 -14.71
CA PHE A 15 6.04 -20.96 -14.69
C PHE A 15 5.25 -21.25 -16.00
N GLN A 16 5.54 -20.56 -17.10
CA GLN A 16 5.17 -21.05 -18.43
C GLN A 16 6.15 -22.13 -18.88
N CYS A 17 6.09 -23.30 -18.25
CA CYS A 17 6.52 -24.60 -18.76
C CYS A 17 6.40 -25.63 -17.63
N ALA A 18 5.18 -26.10 -17.36
CA ALA A 18 4.99 -27.26 -16.48
C ALA A 18 3.86 -28.13 -17.03
N PHE A 19 4.18 -28.99 -17.98
CA PHE A 19 3.33 -30.12 -18.30
C PHE A 19 3.29 -31.03 -17.05
N GLY A 20 2.15 -31.09 -16.36
CA GLY A 20 1.89 -32.07 -15.28
C GLY A 20 1.78 -31.55 -13.84
N GLN A 21 1.78 -30.24 -13.58
CA GLN A 21 1.58 -29.67 -12.23
C GLN A 21 0.12 -29.23 -12.03
N ASN A 22 -0.49 -29.58 -10.89
CA ASN A 22 -1.87 -29.21 -10.54
C ASN A 22 -1.83 -28.30 -9.32
N PHE A 23 -1.38 -27.06 -9.56
CA PHE A 23 -1.26 -26.07 -8.50
C PHE A 23 -2.63 -25.68 -7.95
N LYS A 24 -2.75 -25.71 -6.63
CA LYS A 24 -3.85 -25.10 -5.89
C LYS A 24 -3.31 -23.94 -5.04
N TYR A 25 -4.21 -23.04 -4.69
CA TYR A 25 -3.88 -21.79 -4.04
C TYR A 25 -4.75 -21.61 -2.79
N ILE A 26 -4.18 -21.00 -1.76
CA ILE A 26 -4.89 -20.50 -0.58
C ILE A 26 -4.39 -19.08 -0.30
N GLN A 27 -5.29 -18.15 -0.04
CA GLN A 27 -4.93 -16.86 0.55
C GLN A 27 -5.08 -16.95 2.06
N ILE A 28 -4.06 -16.49 2.77
CA ILE A 28 -4.04 -16.40 4.22
C ILE A 28 -4.01 -14.93 4.63
N GLU A 29 -4.77 -14.59 5.66
CA GLU A 29 -4.61 -13.38 6.45
C GLU A 29 -4.00 -13.74 7.81
N MET A 30 -2.96 -13.02 8.21
CA MET A 30 -2.31 -13.20 9.51
C MET A 30 -3.04 -12.43 10.61
N PHE A 31 -3.01 -12.97 11.84
CA PHE A 31 -3.50 -12.26 13.02
C PHE A 31 -2.67 -11.02 13.36
N ASP A 32 -1.36 -11.07 13.11
CA ASP A 32 -0.49 -9.91 13.28
C ASP A 32 -0.74 -8.90 12.15
N GLN A 33 -1.31 -7.76 12.53
CA GLN A 33 -1.64 -6.64 11.66
C GLN A 33 -0.63 -5.49 11.81
N THR A 34 0.58 -5.75 12.27
CA THR A 34 1.63 -4.74 12.29
C THR A 34 2.18 -4.49 10.87
N PRO A 35 2.50 -3.23 10.51
CA PRO A 35 3.10 -2.89 9.22
C PRO A 35 4.60 -3.24 9.20
N SER A 36 4.91 -4.52 9.39
CA SER A 36 6.25 -5.08 9.48
C SER A 36 6.32 -6.34 8.64
N PHE A 37 7.50 -6.69 8.12
CA PHE A 37 7.75 -7.99 7.49
C PHE A 37 8.33 -9.01 8.49
N SER A 38 8.34 -8.68 9.78
CA SER A 38 8.96 -9.49 10.85
C SER A 38 7.96 -9.92 11.93
N PHE A 39 6.73 -10.23 11.52
CA PHE A 39 5.69 -10.81 12.40
C PHE A 39 5.83 -12.34 12.52
N VAL A 40 5.19 -12.91 13.55
CA VAL A 40 5.11 -14.38 13.70
C VAL A 40 4.23 -14.96 12.59
N GLY A 41 4.74 -15.94 11.85
CA GLY A 41 4.16 -16.46 10.62
C GLY A 41 4.77 -15.86 9.35
N ALA A 42 5.64 -14.86 9.42
CA ALA A 42 6.22 -14.25 8.21
C ALA A 42 7.03 -15.25 7.38
N PRO A 43 6.98 -15.20 6.04
CA PRO A 43 7.84 -15.98 5.16
C PRO A 43 9.33 -15.74 5.45
N THR A 44 10.12 -16.82 5.41
CA THR A 44 11.59 -16.74 5.58
C THR A 44 12.28 -17.12 4.29
N TYR A 45 13.23 -16.30 3.82
CA TYR A 45 13.93 -16.55 2.56
C TYR A 45 15.30 -17.19 2.81
N TYR A 46 15.60 -18.28 2.09
CA TYR A 46 16.94 -18.83 2.01
C TYR A 46 17.76 -18.07 0.95
N TYR A 47 19.05 -17.87 1.21
CA TYR A 47 19.95 -17.17 0.28
C TYR A 47 20.05 -17.82 -1.11
N ASP A 48 19.76 -19.13 -1.20
CA ASP A 48 19.89 -19.94 -2.41
C ASP A 48 18.56 -20.19 -3.14
N ALA A 49 17.44 -19.67 -2.63
CA ALA A 49 16.14 -19.77 -3.28
C ALA A 49 15.92 -18.59 -4.25
N PRO A 50 15.31 -18.81 -5.43
CA PRO A 50 14.89 -17.70 -6.29
C PRO A 50 14.03 -16.71 -5.48
N PRO A 51 14.22 -15.39 -5.65
CA PRO A 51 13.34 -14.40 -5.02
C PRO A 51 11.87 -14.72 -5.36
N GLY A 52 11.01 -14.86 -4.34
CA GLY A 52 9.60 -15.18 -4.54
C GLY A 52 9.20 -16.65 -4.32
N ALA A 53 10.13 -17.53 -3.95
CA ALA A 53 9.89 -18.96 -3.79
C ALA A 53 10.42 -19.48 -2.44
N THR A 54 9.80 -19.05 -1.34
CA THR A 54 9.93 -19.76 -0.07
C THR A 54 8.68 -20.59 0.20
N ASN A 55 8.80 -21.67 0.95
CA ASN A 55 7.70 -22.50 1.42
C ASN A 55 7.73 -22.66 2.95
N TYR A 56 8.40 -21.73 3.65
CA TYR A 56 8.65 -21.79 5.08
C TYR A 56 8.39 -20.42 5.74
N SER A 57 7.82 -20.47 6.94
CA SER A 57 7.55 -19.33 7.81
C SER A 57 8.54 -19.30 8.98
N ASN A 58 8.57 -18.21 9.75
CA ASN A 58 9.30 -18.15 11.01
C ASN A 58 8.54 -18.82 12.20
N ASP A 59 7.41 -19.49 11.96
CA ASP A 59 6.62 -20.19 12.98
C ASP A 59 6.65 -21.72 12.81
N ALA A 60 7.10 -22.43 13.85
CA ALA A 60 7.33 -23.87 13.78
C ALA A 60 6.04 -24.70 13.58
N GLY A 61 4.92 -24.29 14.17
CA GLY A 61 3.65 -25.02 14.03
C GLY A 61 3.03 -24.81 12.66
N LEU A 62 3.07 -23.59 12.13
CA LEU A 62 2.66 -23.30 10.76
C LEU A 62 3.50 -24.12 9.75
N ASN A 63 4.81 -24.21 9.97
CA ASN A 63 5.69 -25.01 9.11
C ASN A 63 5.35 -26.50 9.10
N ALA A 64 4.81 -27.05 10.19
CA ALA A 64 4.33 -28.42 10.23
C ALA A 64 3.13 -28.62 9.29
N ILE A 65 2.21 -27.66 9.24
CA ILE A 65 1.05 -27.66 8.35
C ILE A 65 1.49 -27.52 6.89
N LEU A 66 2.39 -26.58 6.59
CA LEU A 66 2.89 -26.35 5.22
C LEU A 66 3.63 -27.60 4.68
N THR A 67 4.50 -28.20 5.48
CA THR A 67 5.26 -29.40 5.10
C THR A 67 4.34 -30.60 4.89
N GLY A 68 3.29 -30.74 5.72
CA GLY A 68 2.34 -31.85 5.63
C GLY A 68 1.44 -31.82 4.38
N ASN A 69 1.39 -30.70 3.65
CA ASN A 69 0.43 -30.47 2.56
C ASN A 69 1.07 -30.14 1.19
N ASN A 70 2.33 -30.55 0.97
CA ASN A 70 3.04 -30.34 -0.30
C ASN A 70 3.07 -28.87 -0.76
N VAL A 71 3.21 -27.94 0.18
CA VAL A 71 3.34 -26.51 -0.12
C VAL A 71 4.68 -26.26 -0.81
N ASN A 72 4.63 -25.66 -1.99
CA ASN A 72 5.81 -25.33 -2.79
C ASN A 72 6.09 -23.82 -2.84
N ALA A 73 5.12 -22.98 -2.49
CA ALA A 73 5.33 -21.56 -2.25
C ALA A 73 4.43 -21.04 -1.12
N TYR A 74 4.98 -20.11 -0.35
CA TYR A 74 4.44 -19.44 0.81
C TYR A 74 5.06 -18.05 0.83
N ASP A 75 4.38 -17.05 0.29
CA ASP A 75 4.99 -15.72 0.14
C ASP A 75 3.98 -14.60 0.36
N ASN A 76 4.46 -13.46 0.86
CA ASN A 76 3.64 -12.29 1.06
C ASN A 76 3.15 -11.78 -0.29
N ILE A 77 1.83 -11.62 -0.42
CA ILE A 77 1.22 -11.02 -1.61
C ILE A 77 1.38 -9.51 -1.53
N GLU A 78 0.95 -8.94 -0.41
CA GLU A 78 0.88 -7.50 -0.22
C GLU A 78 0.66 -7.15 1.25
N SER A 79 1.08 -5.94 1.63
CA SER A 79 0.65 -5.27 2.85
C SER A 79 -0.21 -4.08 2.42
N ILE A 80 -1.53 -4.20 2.58
CA ILE A 80 -2.44 -3.12 2.18
C ILE A 80 -2.71 -2.25 3.40
N PRO A 81 -2.35 -0.96 3.35
CA PRO A 81 -2.70 -0.03 4.41
C PRO A 81 -4.21 0.22 4.41
N GLN A 82 -4.74 0.46 5.60
CA GLN A 82 -6.10 0.85 5.92
C GLN A 82 -7.19 -0.20 5.68
N THR A 83 -6.86 -1.48 5.49
CA THR A 83 -7.86 -2.50 5.13
C THR A 83 -8.34 -3.38 6.27
N SER A 84 -7.97 -3.06 7.51
CA SER A 84 -8.34 -3.82 8.70
C SER A 84 -8.65 -2.91 9.88
N VAL A 85 -9.15 -3.48 10.97
CA VAL A 85 -9.45 -2.78 12.23
C VAL A 85 -8.24 -2.00 12.78
N ASN A 86 -7.02 -2.48 12.51
CA ASN A 86 -5.76 -1.83 12.90
C ASN A 86 -5.06 -1.09 11.75
N GLY A 87 -5.73 -0.99 10.60
CA GLY A 87 -5.25 -0.27 9.42
C GLY A 87 -4.17 -1.00 8.62
N PHE A 88 -3.96 -2.31 8.81
CA PHE A 88 -3.04 -3.12 8.00
C PHE A 88 -3.48 -4.59 7.99
N ALA A 89 -3.37 -5.25 6.85
CA ALA A 89 -3.52 -6.70 6.75
C ALA A 89 -2.27 -7.31 6.10
N ASN A 90 -1.73 -8.36 6.71
CA ASN A 90 -0.63 -9.14 6.16
C ASN A 90 -1.22 -10.34 5.41
N TRP A 91 -1.17 -10.28 4.08
CA TRP A 91 -1.70 -11.34 3.22
C TRP A 91 -0.59 -12.16 2.61
N THR A 92 -0.77 -13.47 2.67
CA THR A 92 0.21 -14.45 2.21
C THR A 92 -0.46 -15.44 1.27
N LEU A 93 0.19 -15.73 0.15
CA LEU A 93 -0.22 -16.75 -0.81
C LEU A 93 0.44 -18.06 -0.44
N VAL A 94 -0.36 -19.11 -0.35
CA VAL A 94 0.10 -20.48 -0.28
C VAL A 94 -0.20 -21.16 -1.60
N VAL A 95 0.82 -21.78 -2.18
CA VAL A 95 0.72 -22.61 -3.37
C VAL A 95 1.13 -24.02 -2.97
N CYS A 96 0.32 -25.00 -3.36
CA CYS A 96 0.63 -26.41 -3.18
C CYS A 96 0.50 -27.13 -4.52
N ASP A 97 1.23 -28.22 -4.70
CA ASP A 97 1.07 -29.12 -5.85
C ASP A 97 0.31 -30.38 -5.44
N ASN A 98 -0.75 -30.71 -6.20
CA ASN A 98 -1.58 -31.90 -5.98
C ASN A 98 -2.14 -32.03 -4.54
N CYS A 99 -2.39 -30.91 -3.84
CA CYS A 99 -2.99 -30.94 -2.50
C CYS A 99 -4.51 -30.73 -2.53
N ASP A 100 -5.17 -31.10 -1.43
CA ASP A 100 -6.55 -30.70 -1.13
C ASP A 100 -6.51 -29.32 -0.48
N ASN A 101 -6.80 -28.27 -1.27
CA ASN A 101 -6.74 -26.90 -0.77
C ASN A 101 -7.89 -26.54 0.18
N VAL A 102 -8.99 -27.30 0.18
CA VAL A 102 -10.09 -27.11 1.13
C VAL A 102 -9.67 -27.66 2.49
N GLN A 103 -9.09 -28.86 2.53
CA GLN A 103 -8.55 -29.42 3.77
C GLN A 103 -7.40 -28.57 4.30
N LEU A 104 -6.46 -28.15 3.45
CA LEU A 104 -5.35 -27.28 3.86
C LEU A 104 -5.87 -25.94 4.41
N ALA A 105 -6.87 -25.31 3.78
CA ALA A 105 -7.49 -24.10 4.33
C ALA A 105 -8.14 -24.36 5.70
N SER A 106 -8.79 -25.51 5.90
CA SER A 106 -9.35 -25.92 7.20
C SER A 106 -8.25 -26.06 8.25
N ASP A 107 -7.14 -26.73 7.92
CA ASP A 107 -6.00 -26.93 8.83
C ASP A 107 -5.35 -25.60 9.21
N LEU A 108 -5.20 -24.68 8.25
CA LEU A 108 -4.68 -23.34 8.47
C LEU A 108 -5.61 -22.52 9.38
N ASN A 109 -6.92 -22.52 9.14
CA ASN A 109 -7.90 -21.84 10.00
C ASN A 109 -7.94 -22.41 11.43
N ALA A 110 -7.66 -23.71 11.59
CA ALA A 110 -7.54 -24.32 12.92
C ALA A 110 -6.30 -23.83 13.68
N TYR A 111 -5.27 -23.32 12.99
CA TYR A 111 -4.04 -22.79 13.57
C TYR A 111 -4.14 -21.27 13.85
N SER A 112 -5.18 -20.90 14.61
CA SER A 112 -5.54 -19.51 14.95
C SER A 112 -4.54 -18.77 15.87
N SER A 113 -3.41 -19.39 16.21
CA SER A 113 -2.33 -18.68 16.89
C SER A 113 -1.60 -17.68 15.99
N VAL A 114 -1.63 -17.93 14.67
CA VAL A 114 -0.94 -17.12 13.65
C VAL A 114 -1.90 -16.73 12.52
N ILE A 115 -2.79 -17.64 12.15
CA ILE A 115 -3.69 -17.50 11.00
C ILE A 115 -5.00 -16.88 11.44
N ARG A 116 -5.32 -15.67 10.97
CA ARG A 116 -6.63 -15.07 11.18
C ARG A 116 -7.67 -15.74 10.31
N ASN A 117 -7.38 -15.85 9.02
CA ASN A 117 -8.25 -16.48 8.04
C ASN A 117 -7.44 -17.18 6.96
N ALA A 118 -7.97 -18.27 6.40
CA ALA A 118 -7.43 -18.96 5.23
C ALA A 118 -8.56 -19.37 4.28
N TYR A 119 -8.43 -19.01 3.00
CA TYR A 119 -9.44 -19.27 1.98
C TYR A 119 -8.84 -19.99 0.77
N PRO A 120 -9.44 -21.11 0.33
CA PRO A 120 -9.01 -21.77 -0.89
C PRO A 120 -9.36 -20.92 -2.11
N LEU A 121 -8.42 -20.80 -3.06
CA LEU A 121 -8.63 -20.07 -4.30
C LEU A 121 -8.72 -21.02 -5.50
N ASN A 122 -9.58 -20.64 -6.44
CA ASN A 122 -9.70 -21.31 -7.74
C ASN A 122 -8.70 -20.78 -8.78
N ASP A 123 -8.04 -19.65 -8.48
CA ASP A 123 -7.11 -18.94 -9.35
C ASP A 123 -6.01 -18.24 -8.51
N ARG A 124 -5.15 -17.44 -9.17
CA ARG A 124 -4.05 -16.69 -8.53
C ARG A 124 -4.42 -15.26 -8.11
N ILE A 125 -5.71 -14.91 -8.14
CA ILE A 125 -6.18 -13.54 -7.87
C ILE A 125 -6.46 -13.40 -6.38
N SER A 126 -6.02 -12.28 -5.79
CA SER A 126 -6.33 -11.91 -4.41
C SER A 126 -7.84 -11.98 -4.18
N TYR A 127 -8.25 -12.76 -3.19
CA TYR A 127 -9.62 -13.28 -3.08
C TYR A 127 -10.52 -12.39 -2.24
N ASN A 128 -10.05 -11.91 -1.09
CA ASN A 128 -10.89 -11.14 -0.17
C ASN A 128 -10.94 -9.64 -0.42
N HIS A 129 -10.35 -9.17 -1.53
CA HIS A 129 -10.54 -7.79 -1.98
C HIS A 129 -11.47 -7.75 -3.16
N MET A 130 -12.59 -7.07 -2.97
CA MET A 130 -13.57 -6.82 -4.00
C MET A 130 -13.58 -5.35 -4.38
N TYR A 131 -13.71 -5.11 -5.67
CA TYR A 131 -13.89 -3.79 -6.23
C TYR A 131 -15.34 -3.64 -6.66
N VAL A 132 -16.06 -2.74 -5.99
CA VAL A 132 -17.52 -2.64 -6.10
C VAL A 132 -17.90 -1.22 -6.51
N SER A 133 -18.75 -1.06 -7.51
CA SER A 133 -19.37 0.23 -7.85
C SER A 133 -20.83 0.22 -7.47
N ILE A 134 -21.29 1.32 -6.89
CA ILE A 134 -22.70 1.57 -6.61
C ILE A 134 -23.37 2.32 -7.76
N GLN A 135 -24.67 2.09 -7.96
CA GLN A 135 -25.45 2.71 -9.03
C GLN A 135 -25.54 4.23 -8.88
N ASP A 136 -25.70 4.73 -7.65
CA ASP A 136 -25.85 6.15 -7.34
C ASP A 136 -24.99 6.53 -6.14
N ILE A 137 -24.40 7.73 -6.16
CA ILE A 137 -23.54 8.25 -5.09
C ILE A 137 -24.28 8.47 -3.76
N ALA A 138 -25.60 8.38 -3.74
CA ALA A 138 -26.42 8.55 -2.55
C ALA A 138 -26.90 7.23 -1.92
N ILE A 139 -26.65 6.05 -2.50
CA ILE A 139 -27.15 4.76 -2.00
C ILE A 139 -26.03 3.76 -1.73
N GLY A 140 -26.24 2.85 -0.78
CA GLY A 140 -25.19 1.91 -0.37
C GLY A 140 -23.98 2.61 0.26
N ILE A 141 -24.15 3.81 0.82
CA ILE A 141 -23.05 4.59 1.43
C ILE A 141 -22.81 4.08 2.85
N PRO A 142 -21.54 3.84 3.27
CA PRO A 142 -21.24 3.39 4.62
C PRO A 142 -21.70 4.42 5.65
N THR A 143 -22.37 3.94 6.70
CA THR A 143 -22.93 4.75 7.80
C THR A 143 -22.27 4.45 9.15
N GLY A 144 -21.49 3.38 9.25
CA GLY A 144 -20.82 2.97 10.48
C GLY A 144 -20.59 1.47 10.50
N THR A 145 -20.56 0.92 11.71
CA THR A 145 -20.46 -0.53 11.95
C THR A 145 -21.45 -0.97 13.02
N ASP A 146 -21.87 -2.23 12.93
CA ASP A 146 -22.61 -2.95 13.97
C ASP A 146 -21.90 -4.28 14.23
N ASN A 147 -21.41 -4.47 15.47
CA ASN A 147 -20.60 -5.63 15.86
C ASN A 147 -19.44 -5.97 14.92
N GLY A 148 -18.78 -4.94 14.35
CA GLY A 148 -17.66 -5.12 13.43
C GLY A 148 -18.03 -5.33 11.96
N VAL A 149 -19.33 -5.47 11.64
CA VAL A 149 -19.84 -5.50 10.27
C VAL A 149 -20.14 -4.07 9.81
N ILE A 150 -19.76 -3.72 8.58
CA ILE A 150 -20.11 -2.43 7.99
C ILE A 150 -21.62 -2.31 7.83
N THR A 151 -22.17 -1.15 8.21
CA THR A 151 -23.53 -0.75 7.88
C THR A 151 -23.52 0.34 6.82
N THR A 152 -24.56 0.37 6.01
CA THR A 152 -24.80 1.35 4.95
C THR A 152 -26.17 2.01 5.11
N ASN A 153 -26.46 2.99 4.27
CA ASN A 153 -27.79 3.60 4.19
C ASN A 153 -28.81 2.77 3.37
N ASP A 154 -28.47 1.55 2.95
CA ASP A 154 -29.37 0.61 2.26
C ASP A 154 -29.58 -0.68 3.07
N ALA A 155 -30.84 -1.06 3.29
CA ALA A 155 -31.18 -2.20 4.14
C ALA A 155 -30.88 -3.57 3.50
N GLY A 156 -31.00 -3.70 2.17
CA GLY A 156 -30.74 -4.97 1.48
C GLY A 156 -29.25 -5.24 1.39
N LEU A 157 -28.45 -4.21 1.12
CA LEU A 157 -26.99 -4.29 1.18
C LEU A 157 -26.52 -4.63 2.60
N ASN A 158 -27.13 -4.05 3.63
CA ASN A 158 -26.82 -4.41 5.03
C ASN A 158 -27.10 -5.89 5.35
N ALA A 159 -28.17 -6.47 4.77
CA ALA A 159 -28.45 -7.89 4.94
C ALA A 159 -27.37 -8.77 4.29
N ILE A 160 -26.88 -8.39 3.10
CA ILE A 160 -25.77 -9.06 2.42
C ILE A 160 -24.49 -8.91 3.25
N PHE A 161 -24.18 -7.71 3.74
CA PHE A 161 -22.98 -7.44 4.52
C PHE A 161 -22.96 -8.23 5.83
N ALA A 162 -24.08 -8.30 6.54
CA ALA A 162 -24.22 -9.09 7.76
C ALA A 162 -24.09 -10.58 7.51
N ALA A 163 -24.69 -11.12 6.44
CA ALA A 163 -24.62 -12.54 6.11
C ALA A 163 -23.19 -13.01 5.75
N ASN A 164 -22.33 -12.07 5.32
CA ASN A 164 -20.97 -12.37 4.87
C ASN A 164 -19.90 -11.75 5.77
N ASN A 165 -20.26 -11.18 6.93
CA ASN A 165 -19.31 -10.51 7.82
C ASN A 165 -18.37 -9.53 7.08
N VAL A 166 -18.96 -8.62 6.31
CA VAL A 166 -18.22 -7.56 5.59
C VAL A 166 -17.70 -6.55 6.61
N TYR A 167 -16.39 -6.53 6.83
CA TYR A 167 -15.74 -5.69 7.84
C TYR A 167 -15.05 -4.47 7.24
N PHE A 168 -14.91 -4.39 5.92
CA PHE A 168 -14.28 -3.27 5.24
C PHE A 168 -15.10 -2.88 4.00
N TYR A 169 -15.41 -1.59 3.89
CA TYR A 169 -16.11 -1.02 2.73
C TYR A 169 -15.87 0.48 2.66
N GLU A 170 -14.85 0.87 1.91
CA GLU A 170 -14.40 2.26 1.82
C GLU A 170 -14.22 2.71 0.38
N GLN A 171 -14.45 4.00 0.16
CA GLN A 171 -14.36 4.59 -1.17
C GLN A 171 -12.92 4.50 -1.69
N ALA A 172 -12.75 3.98 -2.89
CA ALA A 172 -11.43 3.73 -3.48
C ALA A 172 -10.73 5.03 -3.93
N ILE A 173 -11.50 6.04 -4.36
CA ILE A 173 -10.96 7.31 -4.90
C ILE A 173 -11.74 8.51 -4.33
N PRO A 174 -11.63 8.79 -3.02
CA PRO A 174 -12.45 9.81 -2.35
C PRO A 174 -12.13 11.25 -2.78
N ALA A 175 -10.93 11.50 -3.31
CA ALA A 175 -10.48 12.82 -3.77
C ALA A 175 -10.86 13.13 -5.24
N SER A 176 -11.60 12.25 -5.91
CA SER A 176 -11.96 12.44 -7.32
C SER A 176 -13.00 13.55 -7.50
N SER A 177 -12.90 14.31 -8.59
CA SER A 177 -13.97 15.21 -9.03
C SER A 177 -14.98 14.54 -9.97
N GLN A 178 -14.78 13.27 -10.32
CA GLN A 178 -15.60 12.51 -11.26
C GLN A 178 -16.59 11.62 -10.51
N ASN A 179 -17.89 11.87 -10.69
CA ASN A 179 -18.95 11.08 -10.03
C ASN A 179 -18.79 9.56 -10.26
N ALA A 180 -18.41 9.14 -11.47
CA ALA A 180 -18.20 7.73 -11.78
C ALA A 180 -17.14 7.07 -10.88
N LEU A 181 -16.09 7.81 -10.51
CA LEU A 181 -15.01 7.31 -9.65
C LEU A 181 -15.36 7.43 -8.16
N LEU A 182 -16.26 8.34 -7.78
CA LEU A 182 -16.74 8.48 -6.41
C LEU A 182 -17.71 7.34 -6.01
N ARG A 183 -18.26 6.60 -6.97
CA ARG A 183 -19.14 5.46 -6.71
C ARG A 183 -18.39 4.15 -6.48
N VAL A 184 -17.06 4.17 -6.45
CA VAL A 184 -16.28 2.93 -6.40
C VAL A 184 -15.65 2.72 -5.04
N TYR A 185 -15.76 1.49 -4.55
CA TYR A 185 -15.43 1.07 -3.20
C TYR A 185 -14.56 -0.19 -3.22
N ASN A 186 -13.65 -0.25 -2.25
CA ASN A 186 -12.93 -1.45 -1.86
C ASN A 186 -13.72 -2.15 -0.77
N LEU A 187 -13.98 -3.44 -0.93
CA LEU A 187 -14.75 -4.26 0.00
C LEU A 187 -13.94 -5.47 0.45
N MET A 188 -14.04 -5.83 1.74
CA MET A 188 -13.50 -7.09 2.28
C MET A 188 -14.45 -7.73 3.28
N CYS A 189 -14.37 -9.06 3.37
CA CYS A 189 -15.20 -9.87 4.23
C CYS A 189 -14.40 -11.00 4.90
N ASP A 190 -14.89 -11.48 6.03
CA ASP A 190 -14.48 -12.77 6.59
C ASP A 190 -15.35 -13.90 5.96
N CYS A 191 -15.29 -14.04 4.63
CA CYS A 191 -16.17 -14.92 3.86
C CYS A 191 -15.52 -15.48 2.58
N ASP A 192 -16.23 -16.39 1.91
CA ASP A 192 -15.95 -16.73 0.51
C ASP A 192 -16.35 -15.55 -0.39
N ALA A 193 -15.37 -14.77 -0.83
CA ALA A 193 -15.60 -13.59 -1.66
C ALA A 193 -16.24 -13.91 -3.03
N SER A 194 -16.12 -15.13 -3.54
CA SER A 194 -16.78 -15.53 -4.79
C SER A 194 -18.29 -15.72 -4.60
N MET A 195 -18.71 -16.20 -3.42
CA MET A 195 -20.13 -16.21 -3.06
C MET A 195 -20.66 -14.79 -2.86
N LEU A 196 -19.89 -13.92 -2.19
CA LEU A 196 -20.27 -12.53 -1.99
C LEU A 196 -20.39 -11.77 -3.34
N GLU A 197 -19.48 -12.00 -4.28
CA GLU A 197 -19.53 -11.48 -5.65
C GLU A 197 -20.85 -11.83 -6.34
N THR A 198 -21.28 -13.08 -6.21
CA THR A 198 -22.56 -13.55 -6.78
C THR A 198 -23.75 -12.82 -6.15
N GLN A 199 -23.75 -12.63 -4.82
CA GLN A 199 -24.82 -11.94 -4.11
C GLN A 199 -24.88 -10.44 -4.43
N LEU A 200 -23.73 -9.76 -4.46
CA LEU A 200 -23.66 -8.33 -4.78
C LEU A 200 -24.08 -8.06 -6.23
N THR A 201 -23.63 -8.88 -7.17
CA THR A 201 -24.01 -8.74 -8.59
C THR A 201 -25.51 -8.96 -8.81
N ALA A 202 -26.14 -9.83 -8.02
CA ALA A 202 -27.59 -10.01 -8.05
C ALA A 202 -28.35 -8.81 -7.46
N TYR A 203 -27.74 -8.04 -6.54
CA TYR A 203 -28.34 -6.88 -5.89
C TYR A 203 -28.17 -5.58 -6.69
N ASN A 204 -28.62 -5.63 -7.96
CA ASN A 204 -28.37 -4.58 -8.96
C ASN A 204 -29.12 -3.25 -8.72
N THR A 205 -30.00 -3.18 -7.71
CA THR A 205 -30.65 -1.94 -7.28
C THR A 205 -29.67 -0.96 -6.64
N VAL A 206 -28.61 -1.48 -6.02
CA VAL A 206 -27.54 -0.68 -5.38
C VAL A 206 -26.21 -0.91 -6.07
N ILE A 207 -25.91 -2.13 -6.51
CA ILE A 207 -24.62 -2.51 -7.09
C ILE A 207 -24.67 -2.37 -8.62
N GLU A 208 -23.76 -1.57 -9.18
CA GLU A 208 -23.53 -1.46 -10.63
C GLU A 208 -22.65 -2.61 -11.13
N PHE A 209 -21.55 -2.87 -10.42
CA PHE A 209 -20.72 -4.05 -10.62
C PHE A 209 -20.01 -4.43 -9.32
N ALA A 210 -19.67 -5.71 -9.18
CA ALA A 210 -18.77 -6.22 -8.17
C ALA A 210 -17.83 -7.22 -8.83
N GLU A 211 -16.52 -7.04 -8.66
CA GLU A 211 -15.52 -7.93 -9.26
C GLU A 211 -14.34 -8.10 -8.31
N ARG A 212 -13.73 -9.29 -8.34
CA ARG A 212 -12.45 -9.54 -7.68
C ARG A 212 -11.32 -8.96 -8.53
N ARG A 213 -10.43 -8.16 -7.92
CA ARG A 213 -9.32 -7.50 -8.65
C ARG A 213 -7.96 -7.92 -8.13
N TYR A 214 -6.99 -7.94 -9.06
CA TYR A 214 -5.58 -7.87 -8.69
C TYR A 214 -5.31 -6.51 -8.07
N ILE A 215 -4.91 -6.50 -6.81
CA ILE A 215 -4.35 -5.31 -6.21
C ILE A 215 -2.91 -5.23 -6.70
N GLN A 216 -2.67 -4.31 -7.60
CA GLN A 216 -1.31 -3.82 -7.84
C GLN A 216 -1.17 -2.55 -7.02
N SER A 217 -0.49 -2.62 -5.87
CA SER A 217 0.05 -1.41 -5.26
C SER A 217 0.96 -0.72 -6.27
N GLN A 218 0.47 0.38 -6.83
CA GLN A 218 1.34 1.38 -7.41
C GLN A 218 1.80 2.26 -6.24
N ALA A 219 2.82 1.80 -5.52
CA ALA A 219 3.54 2.67 -4.61
C ALA A 219 4.22 3.75 -5.45
N LEU A 220 3.59 4.92 -5.60
CA LEU A 220 4.29 6.12 -6.06
C LEU A 220 5.14 6.64 -4.91
N SER A 221 6.26 5.96 -4.66
CA SER A 221 7.33 6.48 -3.81
C SER A 221 8.39 7.11 -4.71
N THR A 222 8.72 8.36 -4.42
CA THR A 222 9.95 8.97 -4.94
C THR A 222 11.01 8.85 -3.86
N THR A 223 12.19 8.31 -4.18
CA THR A 223 13.34 8.41 -3.29
C THR A 223 13.60 9.89 -3.03
N GLU A 224 13.51 10.34 -1.78
CA GLU A 224 13.89 11.71 -1.43
C GLU A 224 15.39 11.85 -1.69
N VAL A 225 15.74 12.58 -2.75
CA VAL A 225 17.14 12.80 -3.09
C VAL A 225 17.66 13.90 -2.17
N THR A 226 18.21 13.50 -1.02
CA THR A 226 18.80 14.45 -0.07
C THR A 226 20.02 15.13 -0.70
N PHE A 227 19.93 16.44 -0.89
CA PHE A 227 21.09 17.31 -1.15
C PHE A 227 21.79 17.55 0.19
N SER A 228 22.64 16.60 0.58
CA SER A 228 23.41 16.62 1.84
C SER A 228 24.58 17.61 1.80
N ASP A 229 25.04 18.00 2.99
CA ASP A 229 26.22 18.83 3.24
C ASP A 229 26.11 20.31 2.84
N VAL A 230 24.96 20.92 3.13
CA VAL A 230 24.80 22.37 3.09
C VAL A 230 24.26 22.89 4.41
N ASN A 231 24.94 23.89 4.98
CA ASN A 231 24.57 24.58 6.21
C ASN A 231 24.32 26.05 5.93
N VAL A 232 23.25 26.61 6.48
CA VAL A 232 22.86 28.02 6.33
C VAL A 232 22.83 28.68 7.71
N TYR A 233 23.59 29.74 7.91
CA TYR A 233 23.74 30.41 9.20
C TYR A 233 24.11 31.90 9.06
N PRO A 234 23.92 32.75 10.08
CA PRO A 234 23.12 32.47 11.28
C PRO A 234 21.64 32.38 10.92
N ASN A 235 20.87 31.70 11.77
CA ASN A 235 19.42 31.69 11.71
C ASN A 235 18.90 31.71 13.16
N PRO A 236 18.29 32.81 13.64
CA PRO A 236 17.87 34.01 12.91
C PRO A 236 19.01 34.86 12.33
N VAL A 237 18.73 35.61 11.26
CA VAL A 237 19.69 36.47 10.56
C VAL A 237 19.32 37.95 10.63
N GLU A 238 20.33 38.80 10.74
CA GLU A 238 20.19 40.26 10.66
C GLU A 238 20.38 40.75 9.22
N ASN A 239 21.60 40.73 8.68
CA ASN A 239 21.89 41.33 7.36
C ASN A 239 22.51 40.35 6.36
N THR A 240 23.23 39.33 6.83
CA THR A 240 24.00 38.46 5.94
C THR A 240 23.85 37.01 6.36
N LEU A 241 23.41 36.18 5.41
CA LEU A 241 23.40 34.73 5.51
C LEU A 241 24.66 34.16 4.87
N TYR A 242 25.25 33.17 5.52
CA TYR A 242 26.38 32.38 5.07
C TYR A 242 25.91 30.98 4.72
N ILE A 243 26.43 30.45 3.61
CA ILE A 243 26.18 29.08 3.17
C ILE A 243 27.52 28.35 3.16
N SER A 244 27.65 27.38 4.06
CA SER A 244 28.73 26.38 4.01
C SER A 244 28.25 25.17 3.23
N LYS A 245 29.05 24.70 2.27
CA LYS A 245 28.67 23.62 1.36
C LYS A 245 29.88 22.78 0.95
N THR A 246 29.67 21.49 0.75
CA THR A 246 30.66 20.62 0.07
C THR A 246 30.33 20.44 -1.42
N SER A 247 29.05 20.60 -1.78
CA SER A 247 28.55 20.44 -3.14
C SER A 247 28.41 21.78 -3.88
N ALA A 248 28.63 21.76 -5.21
CA ALA A 248 28.45 22.92 -6.06
C ALA A 248 26.96 23.31 -6.13
N ILE A 249 26.66 24.59 -5.92
CA ILE A 249 25.30 25.15 -6.07
C ILE A 249 25.27 25.90 -7.40
N GLU A 250 24.19 25.77 -8.16
CA GLU A 250 23.95 26.52 -9.39
C GLU A 250 22.90 27.60 -9.23
N THR A 251 21.89 27.38 -8.39
CA THR A 251 20.85 28.39 -8.17
C THR A 251 20.47 28.51 -6.71
N LEU A 252 20.15 29.74 -6.35
CA LEU A 252 19.73 30.15 -5.02
C LEU A 252 18.50 31.02 -5.17
N GLU A 253 17.42 30.66 -4.50
CA GLU A 253 16.13 31.35 -4.57
C GLU A 253 15.60 31.59 -3.15
N ILE A 254 15.14 32.81 -2.85
CA ILE A 254 14.46 33.13 -1.59
C ILE A 254 13.00 33.41 -1.89
N TYR A 255 12.10 32.80 -1.12
CA TYR A 255 10.66 32.95 -1.22
C TYR A 255 10.06 33.50 0.06
N SER A 256 8.99 34.29 -0.07
CA SER A 256 8.13 34.66 1.06
C SER A 256 7.26 33.49 1.52
N ILE A 257 6.58 33.63 2.66
CA ILE A 257 5.60 32.64 3.14
C ILE A 257 4.39 32.47 2.19
N GLN A 258 4.10 33.46 1.34
CA GLN A 258 3.07 33.38 0.31
C GLN A 258 3.58 32.71 -0.98
N GLY A 259 4.83 32.22 -1.01
CA GLY A 259 5.43 31.57 -2.17
C GLY A 259 5.93 32.53 -3.26
N GLN A 260 5.97 33.85 -2.99
CA GLN A 260 6.51 34.81 -3.95
C GLN A 260 8.04 34.75 -3.95
N MET A 261 8.66 34.62 -5.13
CA MET A 261 10.11 34.70 -5.28
C MET A 261 10.59 36.13 -5.05
N ILE A 262 11.39 36.33 -4.01
CA ILE A 262 11.92 37.63 -3.59
C ILE A 262 13.31 37.88 -4.18
N LEU A 263 14.12 36.83 -4.26
CA LEU A 263 15.49 36.93 -4.75
C LEU A 263 15.88 35.64 -5.49
N LYS A 264 16.63 35.80 -6.57
CA LYS A 264 17.25 34.69 -7.32
C LYS A 264 18.69 35.04 -7.67
N LYS A 265 19.61 34.12 -7.41
CA LYS A 265 21.03 34.21 -7.77
C LYS A 265 21.50 32.95 -8.47
N THR A 266 22.39 33.14 -9.43
CA THR A 266 23.08 32.07 -10.20
C THR A 266 24.60 32.13 -10.03
N ASN A 267 25.09 32.98 -9.13
CA ASN A 267 26.49 33.12 -8.74
C ASN A 267 26.58 33.62 -7.29
N GLN A 268 27.80 33.62 -6.72
CA GLN A 268 28.10 34.12 -5.36
C GLN A 268 27.22 33.51 -4.27
N PHE A 269 27.42 32.21 -4.04
CA PHE A 269 26.55 31.42 -3.17
C PHE A 269 27.01 31.31 -1.72
N GLU A 270 28.21 31.81 -1.38
CA GLU A 270 28.76 31.71 -0.02
C GLU A 270 28.10 32.70 0.95
N THR A 271 27.69 33.85 0.44
CA THR A 271 27.09 34.93 1.22
C THR A 271 25.88 35.53 0.51
N ILE A 272 24.82 35.76 1.25
CA ILE A 272 23.60 36.41 0.77
C ILE A 272 23.35 37.64 1.64
N ASP A 273 23.32 38.81 1.01
CA ASP A 273 22.81 40.01 1.63
C ASP A 273 21.27 39.95 1.68
N VAL A 274 20.73 39.97 2.89
CA VAL A 274 19.30 39.97 3.21
C VAL A 274 18.89 41.23 3.98
N SER A 275 19.75 42.26 4.02
CA SER A 275 19.49 43.53 4.71
C SER A 275 18.25 44.26 4.18
N THR A 276 17.88 44.03 2.92
CA THR A 276 16.69 44.62 2.29
C THR A 276 15.40 43.89 2.62
N LEU A 277 15.47 42.69 3.22
CA LEU A 277 14.30 41.93 3.64
C LEU A 277 13.75 42.52 4.95
N LYS A 278 12.41 42.55 5.06
CA LYS A 278 11.74 42.90 6.31
C LYS A 278 11.83 41.74 7.29
N SER A 279 11.72 42.03 8.58
CA SER A 279 11.59 41.03 9.64
C SER A 279 10.45 40.05 9.31
N GLY A 280 10.71 38.75 9.40
CA GLY A 280 9.74 37.74 9.01
C GLY A 280 10.33 36.39 8.63
N LEU A 281 9.46 35.50 8.16
CA LEU A 281 9.83 34.14 7.77
C LEU A 281 10.01 34.02 6.25
N TYR A 282 11.07 33.32 5.84
CA TYR A 282 11.41 33.10 4.44
C TYR A 282 11.87 31.66 4.20
N PHE A 283 11.82 31.24 2.93
CA PHE A 283 12.33 29.95 2.48
C PHE A 283 13.46 30.15 1.48
N LEU A 284 14.64 29.60 1.77
CA LEU A 284 15.78 29.58 0.86
C LEU A 284 15.85 28.23 0.19
N LYS A 285 15.67 28.20 -1.12
CA LYS A 285 15.88 27.03 -1.95
C LYS A 285 17.25 27.09 -2.62
N LEU A 286 18.01 26.01 -2.51
CA LEU A 286 19.29 25.84 -3.19
C LEU A 286 19.16 24.67 -4.15
N THR A 287 19.66 24.84 -5.38
CA THR A 287 19.68 23.77 -6.40
C THR A 287 21.10 23.57 -6.92
N ASP A 288 21.51 22.32 -7.09
CA ASP A 288 22.81 21.95 -7.64
C ASP A 288 22.78 21.69 -9.15
N SER A 289 23.95 21.36 -9.71
CA SER A 289 24.13 21.06 -11.13
C SER A 289 23.46 19.78 -11.62
N THR A 290 22.98 18.94 -10.70
CA THR A 290 22.21 17.73 -10.99
C THR A 290 20.71 17.96 -10.84
N ASN A 291 20.27 19.22 -10.70
CA ASN A 291 18.89 19.62 -10.40
C ASN A 291 18.34 19.06 -9.08
N ARG A 292 19.20 18.67 -8.13
CA ARG A 292 18.77 18.37 -6.76
C ARG A 292 18.55 19.66 -6.02
N SER A 293 17.49 19.74 -5.21
CA SER A 293 17.20 20.93 -4.42
C SER A 293 16.96 20.63 -2.95
N THR A 294 17.38 21.54 -2.08
CA THR A 294 17.02 21.56 -0.66
C THR A 294 16.40 22.92 -0.31
N THR A 295 15.59 22.95 0.74
CA THR A 295 14.95 24.17 1.22
C THR A 295 15.22 24.38 2.71
N PHE A 296 15.71 25.58 3.06
CA PHE A 296 15.95 26.02 4.43
C PHE A 296 14.90 27.05 4.84
N LYS A 297 14.40 26.90 6.06
CA LYS A 297 13.57 27.91 6.73
C LYS A 297 14.48 28.97 7.36
N ILE A 298 14.28 30.25 7.04
CA ILE A 298 15.06 31.37 7.58
C ILE A 298 14.15 32.34 8.33
N VAL A 299 14.60 32.77 9.50
CA VAL A 299 13.99 33.84 10.29
C VAL A 299 14.84 35.10 10.14
N LYS A 300 14.29 36.16 9.55
CA LYS A 300 14.89 37.49 9.47
C LYS A 300 14.40 38.32 10.66
N ASN A 301 15.34 38.89 11.43
CA ASN A 301 15.04 39.82 12.53
C ASN A 301 14.69 41.21 12.03
#